data_AF-A0A8E2DWL9-F1
#
_entry.id   AF-A0A8E2DWL9-F1
#
_cell.length_a   1.000
_cell.length_b   1.000
_cell.length_c   1.000
_cell.angle_alpha   90.00
_cell.angle_beta   90.00
_cell.angle_gamma   90.00
#
_symmetry.space_group_name_H-M   'P 1'
#
loop_
_entity.id
_entity.type
_entity.pdbx_description
1 polymer ?
#
loop_
_entity_poly.entity_id
_entity_poly.type
_entity_poly.pdbx_seq_one_letter_code
_entity_poly.pdbx_strand_id
1 'polypeptide(L)' 'HFKKHTKNYLTGAWRLLVLNSYKSYNLLKFTNFCKEKNIITLYIPLYLSYLL' A
#
# COMPACT_ATOMS: atom_id res chain seq x y z
N HIS A 1 -11.81 -1.91 1.38
CA HIS A 1 -11.75 -3.31 1.83
C HIS A 1 -10.59 -3.56 2.81
N PHE A 2 -9.32 -3.44 2.39
CA PHE A 2 -8.11 -3.71 3.21
C PHE A 2 -8.02 -2.98 4.57
N LYS A 3 -8.40 -1.69 4.64
CA LYS A 3 -8.28 -0.90 5.88
C LYS A 3 -8.99 -1.55 7.09
N LYS A 4 -10.16 -2.17 6.87
CA LYS A 4 -10.95 -2.84 7.92
C LYS A 4 -10.17 -3.99 8.56
N HIS A 5 -9.41 -4.72 7.75
CA HIS A 5 -8.64 -5.88 8.19
C HIS A 5 -7.29 -5.51 8.82
N THR A 6 -6.78 -4.31 8.55
CA THR A 6 -5.49 -3.85 9.10
C THR A 6 -5.61 -2.96 10.34
N LYS A 7 -6.82 -2.48 10.68
CA LYS A 7 -7.01 -1.47 11.74
C LYS A 7 -6.56 -1.96 13.12
N ASN A 8 -6.73 -3.25 13.39
CA ASN A 8 -6.44 -3.84 14.70
C ASN A 8 -4.97 -4.25 14.86
N TYR A 9 -4.19 -4.23 13.78
CA TYR A 9 -2.76 -4.60 13.77
C TYR A 9 -1.86 -3.36 13.72
N LEU A 10 -2.39 -2.19 14.06
CA LEU A 10 -1.64 -0.94 14.03
C LEU A 10 -0.92 -0.73 15.37
N THR A 11 0.40 -0.97 15.38
CA THR A 11 1.27 -0.70 16.54
C THR A 11 2.05 0.62 16.40
N GLY A 12 1.88 1.37 15.29
CA GLY A 12 2.63 2.60 15.03
C GLY A 12 1.90 3.63 14.16
N ALA A 13 2.48 4.84 14.09
CA ALA A 13 1.90 6.00 13.39
C ALA A 13 1.98 5.92 11.84
N TRP A 14 2.85 5.06 11.32
CA TRP A 14 3.12 4.88 9.90
C TRP A 14 2.84 3.45 9.46
N ARG A 15 2.45 3.29 8.20
CA ARG A 15 2.14 1.98 7.61
C ARG A 15 2.91 1.82 6.31
N LEU A 16 3.52 0.65 6.11
CA LEU A 16 4.11 0.30 4.82
C LEU A 16 3.10 -0.54 4.03
N LEU A 17 2.84 -0.14 2.79
CA LEU A 17 2.04 -0.90 1.83
C LEU A 17 2.90 -1.31 0.66
N VAL A 18 3.09 -2.61 0.50
CA VAL A 18 3.83 -3.19 -0.61
C VAL A 18 2.85 -3.58 -1.71
N LEU A 19 3.04 -3.01 -2.90
CA LEU A 19 2.19 -3.26 -4.07
C LEU A 19 3.04 -3.91 -5.17
N ASN A 20 2.50 -4.93 -5.84
CA ASN A 20 3.11 -5.41 -7.07
C ASN A 20 2.94 -4.33 -8.16
N SER A 21 3.88 -4.21 -9.09
CA SER A 21 3.89 -3.19 -10.15
C SER A 21 2.79 -3.40 -11.22
N TYR A 22 1.70 -4.06 -10.85
CA TYR A 22 0.55 -4.23 -11.71
C TYR A 22 -0.17 -2.89 -11.83
N LYS A 23 -0.13 -2.36 -13.05
CA LYS A 23 -0.57 -1.00 -13.43
C LYS A 23 -2.09 -0.88 -13.47
N SER A 24 -2.78 -1.51 -12.53
CA SER A 24 -4.17 -1.21 -12.28
C SER A 24 -4.22 0.07 -11.44
N TYR A 25 -5.00 1.05 -11.91
CA TYR A 25 -5.79 2.00 -11.14
C TYR A 25 -5.50 3.50 -11.34
N ASN A 26 -6.61 4.24 -11.27
CA ASN A 26 -6.76 5.64 -10.89
C ASN A 26 -5.84 6.03 -9.71
N LEU A 27 -4.59 6.31 -10.04
CA LEU A 27 -3.46 6.50 -9.12
C LEU A 27 -3.67 7.69 -8.16
N LEU A 28 -4.35 8.75 -8.61
CA LEU A 28 -4.45 10.02 -7.86
C LEU A 28 -5.24 9.91 -6.55
N LYS A 29 -6.45 9.33 -6.61
CA LYS A 29 -7.30 9.15 -5.40
C LYS A 29 -6.63 8.24 -4.37
N PHE A 30 -5.92 7.23 -4.84
CA PHE A 30 -5.21 6.28 -4.00
C PHE A 30 -3.98 6.90 -3.33
N THR A 31 -3.19 7.68 -4.07
CA THR A 31 -2.04 8.40 -3.53
C THR A 31 -2.47 9.41 -2.46
N ASN A 32 -3.55 10.16 -2.69
CA ASN A 32 -4.08 11.10 -1.70
C ASN A 32 -4.53 10.37 -0.43
N PHE A 33 -5.25 9.26 -0.58
CA PHE A 33 -5.64 8.42 0.56
C PHE A 33 -4.43 7.89 1.35
N CYS A 34 -3.35 7.50 0.68
CA CYS A 34 -2.15 7.01 1.36
C CYS A 34 -1.47 8.11 2.16
N LYS A 35 -1.37 9.33 1.61
CA LYS A 35 -0.84 10.50 2.32
C LYS A 35 -1.65 10.83 3.57
N GLU A 36 -2.98 10.89 3.47
CA GLU A 36 -3.88 11.19 4.61
C GLU A 36 -3.83 10.16 5.75
N LYS A 37 -3.30 8.96 5.48
CA LYS A 37 -3.26 7.84 6.43
C LYS A 37 -1.85 7.45 6.86
N ASN A 38 -0.85 8.28 6.55
CA ASN A 38 0.56 8.01 6.82
C ASN A 38 0.99 6.63 6.29
N ILE A 39 0.51 6.30 5.08
CA ILE A 39 0.83 5.05 4.40
C ILE A 39 1.93 5.34 3.39
N ILE A 40 3.08 4.72 3.60
CA ILE A 40 4.20 4.69 2.67
C ILE A 40 3.93 3.55 1.68
N THR A 41 3.94 3.85 0.39
CA THR A 41 3.75 2.84 -0.66
C THR A 41 5.09 2.44 -1.27
N LEU A 42 5.40 1.15 -1.26
CA LEU A 42 6.56 0.55 -1.92
C LEU A 42 6.07 -0.30 -3.09
N TYR A 43 6.58 -0.03 -4.29
CA TYR A 43 6.24 -0.79 -5.49
C TYR A 43 7.32 -1.83 -5.76
N ILE A 44 6.94 -3.11 -5.75
CA ILE A 44 7.82 -4.20 -6.17
C ILE A 44 7.65 -4.39 -7.67
N PRO A 45 8.73 -4.27 -8.45
CA PRO A 45 8.72 -4.60 -9.87
C PRO A 45 8.22 -6.02 -10.11
N LEU A 46 7.47 -6.23 -11.20
CA LEU A 46 6.88 -7.53 -11.54
C LEU A 46 7.90 -8.67 -11.57
N TYR A 47 9.14 -8.38 -12.00
CA TYR A 47 10.24 -9.35 -12.02
C TYR A 47 10.76 -9.75 -10.64
N LEU A 48 10.39 -9.05 -9.56
CA LEU A 48 10.71 -9.39 -8.16
C LEU A 48 9.51 -9.97 -7.41
N SER A 49 8.38 -10.20 -8.08
CA SER A 49 7.19 -10.76 -7.45
C SER A 49 7.39 -12.17 -6.88
N TYR A 50 8.37 -12.93 -7.39
CA TYR A 50 8.68 -14.28 -6.91
C TYR A 50 9.35 -14.31 -5.52
N LEU A 51 9.77 -13.16 -4.98
CA LEU A 51 10.45 -13.06 -3.67
C LEU A 51 9.47 -12.89 -2.49
N LEU A 52 8.16 -12.87 -2.76
CA LEU A 52 7.09 -12.54 -1.82
C LEU A 52 6.15 -13.73 -1.60
#